data_AF-A0A9E0RAQ3-F1
#
_entry.id   AF-A0A9E0RAQ3-F1
#
_cell.length_a   1.000
_cell.length_b   1.000
_cell.length_c   1.000
_cell.angle_alpha   90.00
_cell.angle_beta   90.00
_cell.angle_gamma   90.00
#
_symmetry.space_group_name_H-M   'P 1'
#
loop_
_entity.id
_entity.type
_entity.pdbx_description
1 polymer ?
#
loop_
_entity_poly.entity_id
_entity_poly.type
_entity_poly.pdbx_seq_one_letter_code
_entity_poly.pdbx_strand_id
1 'polypeptide(L)'
;MFELAEAFSQFVVGQTGARGAKVIEFEKLSGGAIQDNFGLSLQIEGGERPGLQELVVRQDAPSGVAESLSRPEEFRVLEAAFKAGVTVPEPLWLCEDLDVSGQLFYVMTRADGSASPRKLVKSDLTVEQRRNIVRRLGAELAKLHTVRPPVRSLDFLTLPGQDGAALSRVAIYRRHLREMAEPHPVLEWALNWLEDNTPEPGPAVLCHCDFRTGNYMMAG
;
A
#
# COMPACT_ATOMS: atom_id res chain seq x y z
N MET A 1 4.40 20.30 13.63
CA MET A 1 4.11 20.21 12.18
C MET A 1 5.22 20.87 11.37
N PHE A 2 5.63 22.11 11.71
CA PHE A 2 6.78 22.77 11.07
C PHE A 2 8.10 21.98 11.19
N GLU A 3 8.47 21.52 12.40
CA GLU A 3 9.68 20.70 12.62
C GLU A 3 9.69 19.41 11.78
N LEU A 4 8.53 18.77 11.61
CA LEU A 4 8.40 17.54 10.82
C LEU A 4 8.60 17.81 9.32
N ALA A 5 8.08 18.94 8.82
CA ALA A 5 8.28 19.36 7.45
C ALA A 5 9.76 19.62 7.15
N GLU A 6 10.47 20.29 8.08
CA GLU A 6 11.91 20.52 7.94
C GLU A 6 12.71 19.22 7.98
N ALA A 7 12.41 18.30 8.91
CA ALA A 7 13.05 17.00 9.00
C ALA A 7 12.91 16.19 7.70
N PHE A 8 11.69 16.11 7.14
CA PHE A 8 11.48 15.42 5.87
C PHE A 8 12.15 16.12 4.69
N SER A 9 12.14 17.46 4.66
CA SER A 9 12.87 18.24 3.64
C SER A 9 14.38 17.94 3.68
N GLN A 10 14.98 17.97 4.87
CA GLN A 10 16.40 17.67 5.06
C GLN A 10 16.74 16.22 4.66
N PHE A 11 15.88 15.26 5.02
CA PHE A 11 16.03 13.88 4.59
C PHE A 11 16.04 13.79 3.05
N VAL A 12 15.08 14.41 2.36
CA VAL A 12 15.01 14.40 0.89
C VAL A 12 16.24 15.08 0.27
N VAL A 13 16.72 16.19 0.84
CA VAL A 13 17.95 16.85 0.39
C VAL A 13 19.15 15.90 0.50
N GLY A 14 19.28 15.19 1.62
CA GLY A 14 20.33 14.18 1.81
C GLY A 14 20.26 13.03 0.81
N GLN A 15 19.06 12.50 0.55
CA GLN A 15 18.84 11.41 -0.40
C GLN A 15 19.11 11.81 -1.87
N THR A 16 18.86 13.07 -2.22
CA THR A 16 19.01 13.57 -3.59
C THR A 16 20.38 14.19 -3.88
N GLY A 17 21.20 14.41 -2.85
CA GLY A 17 22.43 15.20 -2.96
C GLY A 17 22.18 16.65 -3.36
N ALA A 18 20.97 17.17 -3.13
CA ALA A 18 20.62 18.54 -3.44
C ALA A 18 21.39 19.53 -2.53
N ARG A 19 21.53 20.78 -2.98
CA ARG A 19 22.15 21.83 -2.14
C ARG A 19 21.19 22.34 -1.06
N GLY A 20 19.90 22.20 -1.31
CA GLY A 20 18.83 22.59 -0.40
C GLY A 20 17.46 22.36 -1.03
N ALA A 21 16.43 22.50 -0.20
CA ALA A 21 15.04 22.47 -0.64
C ALA A 21 14.22 23.45 0.19
N LYS A 22 13.29 24.14 -0.47
CA LYS A 22 12.28 24.98 0.20
C LYS A 22 10.97 24.21 0.31
N VAL A 23 10.43 24.10 1.51
CA VAL A 23 9.07 23.59 1.74
C VAL A 23 8.08 24.62 1.19
N ILE A 24 7.28 24.20 0.22
CA ILE A 24 6.22 25.01 -0.39
C ILE A 24 4.90 24.75 0.34
N GLU A 25 4.57 23.48 0.54
CA GLU A 25 3.36 23.04 1.23
C GLU A 25 3.67 21.79 2.06
N PHE A 26 3.06 21.71 3.23
CA PHE A 26 3.11 20.53 4.08
C PHE A 26 1.78 20.38 4.81
N GLU A 27 1.08 19.27 4.55
CA GLU A 27 -0.23 19.00 5.13
C GLU A 27 -0.37 17.53 5.50
N LYS A 28 -1.14 17.26 6.56
CA LYS A 28 -1.58 15.90 6.86
C LYS A 28 -2.74 15.57 5.93
N LEU A 29 -2.59 14.53 5.11
CA LEU A 29 -3.62 14.08 4.19
C LEU A 29 -4.71 13.31 4.95
N SER A 30 -5.95 13.52 4.52
CA SER A 30 -7.08 12.73 4.99
C SER A 30 -7.07 11.34 4.34
N GLY A 31 -7.36 10.30 5.11
CA GLY A 31 -7.36 8.91 4.60
C GLY A 31 -6.15 8.14 5.11
N GLY A 32 -6.42 7.15 5.94
CA GLY A 32 -5.42 6.39 6.71
C GLY A 32 -6.00 6.09 8.09
N ALA A 33 -6.73 4.98 8.23
CA ALA A 33 -7.32 4.62 9.52
C ALA A 33 -6.24 4.26 10.57
N ILE A 34 -5.11 3.76 10.09
CA ILE A 34 -4.01 3.22 10.91
C ILE A 34 -2.64 3.79 10.51
N GLN A 35 -2.62 4.84 9.68
CA GLN A 35 -1.39 5.39 9.10
C GLN A 35 -1.50 6.89 8.90
N ASP A 36 -0.37 7.58 9.08
CA ASP A 36 -0.26 9.00 8.82
C ASP A 36 0.40 9.22 7.45
N ASN A 37 -0.33 9.90 6.57
CA ASN A 37 0.15 10.34 5.26
C ASN A 37 0.30 11.86 5.27
N PHE A 38 1.48 12.36 4.90
CA PHE A 38 1.73 13.79 4.76
C PHE A 38 2.02 14.14 3.31
N GLY A 39 1.30 15.10 2.76
CA GLY A 39 1.64 15.74 1.50
C GLY A 39 2.79 16.70 1.74
N LEU A 40 3.81 16.64 0.89
CA LEU A 40 5.01 17.47 0.98
C LEU A 40 5.38 17.98 -0.42
N SER A 41 5.24 19.29 -0.63
CA SER A 41 5.66 19.97 -1.86
C SER A 41 7.00 20.66 -1.60
N LEU A 42 8.03 20.27 -2.34
CA LEU A 42 9.37 20.83 -2.21
C LEU A 42 9.82 21.49 -3.51
N GLN A 43 10.41 22.68 -3.40
CA GLN A 43 11.23 23.25 -4.46
C GLN A 43 12.70 22.87 -4.18
N ILE A 44 13.24 21.91 -4.93
CA ILE A 44 14.59 21.36 -4.74
C ILE A 44 15.61 22.06 -5.65
N GLU A 45 16.78 22.39 -5.11
CA GLU A 45 17.86 23.07 -5.82
C GLU A 45 19.08 22.15 -6.04
N GLY A 46 19.23 21.64 -7.27
CA GLY A 46 20.31 20.72 -7.65
C GLY A 46 20.02 19.26 -7.30
N GLY A 47 21.05 18.41 -7.34
CA GLY A 47 20.91 16.98 -7.07
C GLY A 47 20.22 16.20 -8.19
N GLU A 48 19.80 14.98 -7.89
CA GLU A 48 19.16 14.05 -8.85
C GLU A 48 17.70 14.42 -9.19
N ARG A 49 17.02 15.14 -8.30
CA ARG A 49 15.60 15.52 -8.44
C ARG A 49 15.37 17.04 -8.24
N PRO A 50 15.95 17.92 -9.07
CA PRO A 50 15.74 19.36 -8.95
C PRO A 50 14.31 19.76 -9.37
N GLY A 51 13.90 20.95 -8.99
CA GLY A 51 12.59 21.51 -9.37
C GLY A 51 11.50 21.26 -8.33
N LEU A 52 10.25 21.48 -8.73
CA LEU A 52 9.09 21.20 -7.90
C LEU A 52 8.87 19.68 -7.81
N GLN A 53 8.83 19.16 -6.59
CA GLN A 53 8.53 17.76 -6.29
C GLN A 53 7.27 17.68 -5.42
N GLU A 54 6.30 16.88 -5.87
CA GLU A 54 5.09 16.56 -5.12
C GLU A 54 5.25 15.16 -4.51
N LEU A 55 5.35 15.10 -3.18
CA LEU A 55 5.70 13.89 -2.45
C LEU A 55 4.62 13.55 -1.42
N VAL A 56 4.58 12.26 -1.06
CA VAL A 56 3.86 11.77 0.11
C VAL A 56 4.85 11.06 1.03
N VAL A 57 4.85 11.47 2.30
CA VAL A 57 5.57 10.80 3.37
C VAL A 57 4.59 9.95 4.17
N ARG A 58 4.87 8.65 4.30
CA ARG A 58 4.01 7.69 5.01
C ARG A 58 4.73 7.10 6.20
N GLN A 59 4.12 7.23 7.37
CA GLN A 59 4.59 6.68 8.65
C GLN A 59 3.43 6.02 9.41
N ASP A 60 3.72 5.36 10.52
CA ASP A 60 2.68 4.72 11.35
C ASP A 60 1.82 5.77 12.08
N ALA A 61 0.52 5.50 12.20
CA ALA A 61 -0.32 6.24 13.13
C ALA A 61 -0.27 5.57 14.51
N PRO A 62 -0.62 6.29 15.60
CA PRO A 62 -0.73 5.69 16.94
C PRO A 62 -1.72 4.51 17.01
N SER A 63 -2.72 4.47 16.12
CA SER A 63 -3.63 3.34 15.95
C SER A 63 -3.03 2.29 15.02
N GLY A 64 -2.44 1.24 15.57
CA GLY A 64 -1.95 0.08 14.80
C GLY A 64 -2.94 -1.09 14.80
N VAL A 65 -2.85 -1.94 13.77
CA VAL A 65 -3.45 -3.29 13.77
C VAL A 65 -2.31 -4.28 13.69
N ALA A 66 -2.28 -5.26 14.59
CA ALA A 66 -1.15 -6.18 14.77
C ALA A 66 -0.75 -6.98 13.52
N GLU A 67 -1.68 -7.16 12.56
CA GLU A 67 -1.44 -7.87 11.30
C GLU A 67 -0.91 -6.97 10.17
N SER A 68 -0.70 -5.67 10.44
CA SER A 68 -0.20 -4.74 9.43
C SER A 68 1.28 -4.95 9.19
N LEU A 69 1.70 -4.84 7.92
CA LEU A 69 3.11 -4.78 7.57
C LEU A 69 3.75 -3.54 8.21
N SER A 70 4.99 -3.71 8.67
CA SER A 70 5.84 -2.58 9.05
C SER A 70 6.09 -1.64 7.86
N ARG A 71 6.54 -0.40 8.13
CA ARG A 71 6.86 0.57 7.06
C ARG A 71 7.94 0.07 6.08
N PRO A 72 9.04 -0.56 6.52
CA PRO A 72 10.00 -1.17 5.61
C PRO A 72 9.37 -2.25 4.73
N GLU A 73 8.56 -3.16 5.31
CA GLU A 73 7.90 -4.23 4.56
C GLU A 73 6.90 -3.70 3.53
N GLU A 74 6.08 -2.72 3.91
CA GLU A 74 5.15 -2.07 2.98
C GLU A 74 5.89 -1.37 1.84
N PHE A 75 7.01 -0.69 2.14
CA PHE A 75 7.86 -0.09 1.12
C PHE A 75 8.41 -1.14 0.14
N ARG A 76 8.85 -2.31 0.63
CA ARG A 76 9.31 -3.40 -0.25
C ARG A 76 8.19 -3.97 -1.12
N VAL A 77 6.97 -4.06 -0.61
CA VAL A 77 5.80 -4.46 -1.42
C VAL A 77 5.53 -3.42 -2.51
N LEU A 78 5.55 -2.12 -2.17
CA LEU A 78 5.36 -1.04 -3.13
C LEU A 78 6.45 -1.03 -4.21
N GLU A 79 7.72 -1.23 -3.85
CA GLU A 79 8.83 -1.40 -4.79
C GLU A 79 8.60 -2.57 -5.75
N ALA A 80 8.17 -3.73 -5.24
CA ALA A 80 7.92 -4.89 -6.08
C ALA A 80 6.76 -4.65 -7.07
N ALA A 81 5.68 -4.00 -6.61
CA ALA A 81 4.55 -3.63 -7.46
C ALA A 81 4.95 -2.61 -8.54
N PHE A 82 5.72 -1.57 -8.17
CA PHE A 82 6.22 -0.57 -9.12
C PHE A 82 7.15 -1.21 -10.17
N LYS A 83 8.08 -2.07 -9.75
CA LYS A 83 8.98 -2.82 -10.65
C LYS A 83 8.22 -3.76 -11.60
N ALA A 84 7.08 -4.29 -11.17
CA ALA A 84 6.18 -5.09 -12.00
C ALA A 84 5.32 -4.25 -12.98
N GLY A 85 5.47 -2.91 -12.97
CA GLY A 85 4.76 -2.00 -13.86
C GLY A 85 3.32 -1.69 -13.44
N VAL A 86 2.93 -2.04 -12.21
CA VAL A 86 1.62 -1.67 -11.66
C VAL A 86 1.57 -0.14 -11.55
N THR A 87 0.43 0.45 -11.90
CA THR A 87 0.21 1.90 -11.73
C THR A 87 0.07 2.23 -10.23
N VAL A 88 1.20 2.46 -9.56
CA VAL A 88 1.32 2.87 -8.16
C VAL A 88 2.23 4.10 -8.04
N PRO A 89 2.16 4.86 -6.93
CA PRO A 89 3.18 5.86 -6.62
C PRO A 89 4.60 5.29 -6.73
N GLU A 90 5.51 6.05 -7.32
CA GLU A 90 6.92 5.65 -7.36
C GLU A 90 7.48 5.65 -5.93
N PRO A 91 7.95 4.51 -5.41
CA PRO A 91 8.64 4.45 -4.13
C PRO A 91 10.04 5.08 -4.30
N LEU A 92 10.35 6.08 -3.47
CA LEU A 92 11.60 6.83 -3.59
C LEU A 92 12.61 6.38 -2.55
N TRP A 93 12.29 6.57 -1.26
CA TRP A 93 13.25 6.39 -0.18
C TRP A 93 12.58 5.84 1.07
N LEU A 94 13.29 4.99 1.80
CA LEU A 94 12.90 4.47 3.11
C LEU A 94 13.86 5.06 4.16
N CYS A 95 13.31 5.60 5.24
CA CYS A 95 14.05 6.04 6.41
C CYS A 95 13.77 5.08 7.57
N GLU A 96 14.81 4.39 8.02
CA GLU A 96 14.77 3.53 9.21
C GLU A 96 15.47 4.16 10.42
N ASP A 97 15.97 5.39 10.25
CA ASP A 97 16.60 6.16 11.32
C ASP A 97 15.52 6.94 12.10
N LEU A 98 15.33 6.56 13.36
CA LEU A 98 14.35 7.18 14.25
C LEU A 98 14.77 8.59 14.66
N ASP A 99 16.04 8.96 14.55
CA ASP A 99 16.51 10.30 14.94
C ASP A 99 16.05 11.38 13.94
N VAL A 100 15.59 10.99 12.74
CA VAL A 100 15.13 11.94 11.71
C VAL A 100 13.77 12.54 12.06
N SER A 101 12.77 11.72 12.37
CA SER A 101 11.40 12.19 12.62
C SER A 101 10.71 11.51 13.81
N GLY A 102 11.43 10.67 14.56
CA GLY A 102 10.90 9.85 15.64
C GLY A 102 10.18 8.58 15.19
N GLN A 103 10.06 8.33 13.88
CA GLN A 103 9.34 7.17 13.33
C GLN A 103 10.01 6.66 12.05
N LEU A 104 9.80 5.38 11.75
CA LEU A 104 10.13 4.83 10.43
C LEU A 104 9.13 5.41 9.41
N PHE A 105 9.63 5.82 8.25
CA PHE A 105 8.79 6.36 7.20
C PHE A 105 9.36 6.04 5.83
N TYR A 106 8.53 6.13 4.80
CA TYR A 106 9.01 6.18 3.43
C TYR A 106 8.40 7.33 2.66
N VAL A 107 9.08 7.71 1.59
CA VAL A 107 8.69 8.77 0.67
C VAL A 107 8.36 8.14 -0.67
N MET A 108 7.25 8.58 -1.25
CA MET A 108 6.82 8.22 -2.60
C MET A 108 6.35 9.46 -3.35
N THR A 109 6.22 9.37 -4.68
CA THR A 109 5.61 10.46 -5.46
C THR A 109 4.14 10.64 -5.07
N ARG A 110 3.62 11.86 -5.12
CA ARG A 110 2.19 12.11 -4.96
C ARG A 110 1.44 11.66 -6.21
N ALA A 111 0.44 10.80 -6.04
CA ALA A 111 -0.46 10.42 -7.12
C ALA A 111 -1.68 11.35 -7.17
N ASP A 112 -2.10 11.71 -8.38
CA ASP A 112 -3.30 12.51 -8.59
C ASP A 112 -4.59 11.68 -8.50
N GLY A 113 -5.69 12.35 -8.19
CA GLY A 113 -7.03 11.78 -8.21
C GLY A 113 -7.64 11.57 -6.83
N SER A 114 -8.73 10.80 -6.78
CA SER A 114 -9.48 10.55 -5.55
C SER A 114 -9.58 9.06 -5.23
N ALA A 115 -9.32 8.71 -3.97
CA ALA A 115 -9.62 7.39 -3.41
C ALA A 115 -11.00 7.32 -2.73
N SER A 116 -11.77 8.42 -2.69
CA SER A 116 -13.01 8.49 -1.90
C SER A 116 -14.09 7.56 -2.45
N PRO A 117 -14.49 6.48 -1.74
CA PRO A 117 -15.50 5.55 -2.26
C PRO A 117 -16.81 6.26 -2.59
N ARG A 118 -17.21 7.24 -1.77
CA ARG A 118 -18.42 8.03 -2.00
C ARG A 118 -18.34 8.83 -3.30
N LYS A 119 -17.19 9.46 -3.61
CA LYS A 119 -17.01 10.20 -4.87
C LYS A 119 -16.98 9.25 -6.07
N LEU A 120 -16.26 8.14 -5.96
CA LEU A 120 -16.07 7.17 -7.04
C LEU A 120 -17.33 6.36 -7.36
N VAL A 121 -18.18 6.07 -6.38
CA VAL A 121 -19.44 5.36 -6.61
C VAL A 121 -20.49 6.30 -7.20
N LYS A 122 -20.53 7.55 -6.72
CA LYS A 122 -21.51 8.57 -7.17
C LYS A 122 -21.09 9.32 -8.43
N SER A 123 -19.89 9.10 -8.94
CA SER A 123 -19.41 9.76 -10.16
C SER A 123 -20.32 9.41 -11.33
N ASP A 124 -20.68 10.43 -12.11
CA ASP A 124 -21.53 10.31 -13.29
C ASP A 124 -20.73 9.76 -14.48
N LEU A 125 -20.41 8.47 -14.38
CA LEU A 125 -19.67 7.74 -15.41
C LEU A 125 -20.64 7.00 -16.32
N THR A 126 -20.41 7.14 -17.63
CA THR A 126 -21.08 6.34 -18.65
C THR A 126 -20.77 4.85 -18.46
N VAL A 127 -21.62 3.99 -19.03
CA VAL A 127 -21.41 2.53 -19.00
C VAL A 127 -20.04 2.15 -19.58
N GLU A 128 -19.60 2.82 -20.64
CA GLU A 128 -18.31 2.52 -21.26
C GLU A 128 -17.12 2.95 -20.41
N GLN A 129 -17.19 4.10 -19.75
CA GLN A 129 -16.16 4.53 -18.79
C GLN A 129 -16.03 3.52 -17.64
N ARG A 130 -17.17 3.05 -17.09
CA ARG A 130 -17.16 2.02 -16.03
C ARG A 130 -16.51 0.72 -16.50
N ARG A 131 -16.83 0.26 -17.71
CA ARG A 131 -16.20 -0.93 -18.30
C ARG A 131 -14.69 -0.76 -18.46
N ASN A 132 -14.24 0.40 -18.93
CA ASN A 132 -12.82 0.67 -19.10
C ASN A 132 -12.07 0.72 -17.77
N ILE A 133 -12.68 1.28 -16.73
CA ILE A 133 -12.12 1.25 -15.36
C ILE A 133 -11.97 -0.20 -14.89
N VAL A 134 -13.02 -1.03 -14.99
CA VAL A 134 -12.95 -2.44 -14.56
C VAL A 134 -11.88 -3.22 -15.33
N ARG A 135 -11.78 -3.02 -16.66
CA ARG A 135 -10.72 -3.63 -17.47
C ARG A 135 -9.32 -3.19 -17.00
N ARG A 136 -9.15 -1.91 -16.71
CA ARG A 136 -7.87 -1.39 -16.22
C ARG A 136 -7.50 -1.94 -14.85
N LEU A 137 -8.45 -2.00 -13.92
CA LEU A 137 -8.26 -2.62 -12.61
C LEU A 137 -7.83 -4.10 -12.74
N GLY A 138 -8.46 -4.86 -13.64
CA GLY A 138 -8.04 -6.24 -13.95
C GLY A 138 -6.63 -6.31 -14.53
N ALA A 139 -6.25 -5.39 -15.42
CA ALA A 139 -4.91 -5.31 -15.98
C ALA A 139 -3.84 -4.99 -14.91
N GLU A 140 -4.13 -4.08 -13.97
CA GLU A 140 -3.20 -3.78 -12.87
C GLU A 140 -3.00 -4.97 -11.93
N LEU A 141 -4.07 -5.71 -11.61
CA LEU A 141 -3.94 -6.97 -10.86
C LEU A 141 -3.15 -8.03 -11.63
N ALA A 142 -3.35 -8.13 -12.95
CA ALA A 142 -2.59 -9.07 -13.78
C ALA A 142 -1.08 -8.77 -13.74
N LYS A 143 -0.69 -7.49 -13.77
CA LYS A 143 0.71 -7.07 -13.59
C LYS A 143 1.23 -7.44 -12.20
N LEU A 144 0.47 -7.16 -11.14
CA LEU A 144 0.86 -7.52 -9.78
C LEU A 144 1.09 -9.03 -9.65
N HIS A 145 0.20 -9.84 -10.24
CA HIS A 145 0.29 -11.31 -10.22
C HIS A 145 1.44 -11.89 -11.07
N THR A 146 2.23 -11.06 -11.76
CA THR A 146 3.51 -11.49 -12.36
C THR A 146 4.61 -11.62 -11.31
N VAL A 147 4.47 -10.98 -10.14
CA VAL A 147 5.39 -11.13 -9.02
C VAL A 147 5.13 -12.49 -8.36
N ARG A 148 6.08 -13.41 -8.52
CA ARG A 148 5.98 -14.80 -8.07
C ARG A 148 7.20 -15.17 -7.21
N PRO A 149 7.01 -15.92 -6.11
CA PRO A 149 8.12 -16.37 -5.29
C PRO A 149 9.07 -17.31 -6.06
N PRO A 150 10.36 -17.35 -5.72
CA PRO A 150 11.00 -16.59 -4.64
C PRO A 150 11.29 -15.14 -5.05
N VAL A 151 10.98 -14.19 -4.16
CA VAL A 151 11.35 -12.78 -4.30
C VAL A 151 12.02 -12.36 -3.00
N ARG A 152 13.36 -12.32 -2.98
CA ARG A 152 14.15 -12.11 -1.76
C ARG A 152 13.74 -10.88 -0.95
N SER A 153 13.34 -9.79 -1.63
CA SER A 153 12.89 -8.57 -0.96
C SER A 153 11.53 -8.70 -0.27
N LEU A 154 10.83 -9.84 -0.44
CA LEU A 154 9.51 -10.14 0.11
C LEU A 154 9.52 -11.42 0.95
N ASP A 155 10.68 -11.89 1.43
CA ASP A 155 10.81 -13.14 2.21
C ASP A 155 10.06 -13.07 3.57
N PHE A 156 9.69 -11.88 4.03
CA PHE A 156 8.82 -11.67 5.21
C PHE A 156 7.37 -12.08 4.96
N LEU A 157 6.94 -12.21 3.69
CA LEU A 157 5.60 -12.69 3.36
C LEU A 157 5.54 -14.21 3.49
N THR A 158 4.58 -14.68 4.27
CA THR A 158 4.30 -16.12 4.40
C THR A 158 3.82 -16.69 3.07
N LEU A 159 4.54 -17.69 2.55
CA LEU A 159 4.10 -18.44 1.38
C LEU A 159 2.97 -19.41 1.74
N PRO A 160 2.04 -19.67 0.80
CA PRO A 160 1.09 -20.76 0.93
C PRO A 160 1.76 -22.11 1.21
N GLY A 161 1.08 -22.96 1.98
CA GLY A 161 1.45 -24.36 2.15
C GLY A 161 1.25 -25.19 0.87
N GLN A 162 1.62 -26.47 0.94
CA GLN A 162 1.53 -27.40 -0.20
C GLN A 162 0.09 -27.59 -0.71
N ASP A 163 -0.90 -27.45 0.18
CA ASP A 163 -2.33 -27.55 -0.15
C ASP A 163 -2.89 -26.28 -0.82
N GLY A 164 -2.04 -25.29 -1.10
CA GLY A 164 -2.38 -24.09 -1.86
C GLY A 164 -2.83 -22.89 -1.04
N ALA A 165 -2.99 -21.76 -1.73
CA ALA A 165 -3.28 -20.46 -1.11
C ALA A 165 -4.67 -20.38 -0.45
N ALA A 166 -5.67 -21.05 -1.03
CA ALA A 166 -7.04 -21.05 -0.50
C ALA A 166 -7.08 -21.69 0.89
N LEU A 167 -6.62 -22.94 1.03
CA LEU A 167 -6.59 -23.65 2.31
C LEU A 167 -5.66 -22.98 3.33
N SER A 168 -4.52 -22.44 2.87
CA SER A 168 -3.64 -21.65 3.75
C SER A 168 -4.37 -20.44 4.36
N ARG A 169 -5.22 -19.75 3.57
CA ARG A 169 -6.02 -18.62 4.07
C ARG A 169 -7.15 -19.08 5.00
N VAL A 170 -7.81 -20.19 4.68
CA VAL A 170 -8.84 -20.78 5.56
C VAL A 170 -8.24 -21.15 6.93
N ALA A 171 -7.05 -21.74 6.95
CA ALA A 171 -6.36 -22.08 8.20
C ALA A 171 -6.08 -20.85 9.08
N ILE A 172 -5.76 -19.70 8.46
CA ILE A 172 -5.61 -18.42 9.16
C ILE A 172 -6.96 -17.99 9.78
N TYR A 173 -8.05 -18.01 9.01
CA TYR A 173 -9.37 -17.64 9.51
C TYR A 173 -9.87 -18.58 10.62
N ARG A 174 -9.61 -19.87 10.51
CA ARG A 174 -9.86 -20.86 11.58
C ARG A 174 -9.13 -20.50 12.87
N ARG A 175 -7.86 -20.06 12.76
CA ARG A 175 -7.09 -19.63 13.93
C ARG A 175 -7.73 -18.41 14.59
N HIS A 176 -8.05 -17.37 13.82
CA HIS A 176 -8.71 -16.19 14.37
C HIS A 176 -10.05 -16.53 15.02
N LEU A 177 -10.85 -17.39 14.39
CA LEU A 177 -12.14 -17.82 14.93
C LEU A 177 -11.99 -18.54 16.28
N ARG A 178 -10.96 -19.38 16.44
CA ARG A 178 -10.66 -20.05 17.72
C ARG A 178 -10.22 -19.09 18.83
N GLU A 179 -9.67 -17.95 18.48
CA GLU A 179 -9.25 -16.91 19.44
C GLU A 179 -10.43 -16.02 19.89
N MET A 180 -11.59 -16.11 19.22
CA MET A 180 -12.81 -15.39 19.62
C MET A 180 -13.50 -16.08 20.80
N ALA A 181 -13.96 -15.30 21.77
CA ALA A 181 -14.59 -15.82 22.98
C ALA A 181 -15.99 -16.41 22.75
N GLU A 182 -16.71 -15.92 21.74
CA GLU A 182 -18.08 -16.30 21.44
C GLU A 182 -18.15 -17.31 20.29
N PRO A 183 -19.08 -18.28 20.32
CA PRO A 183 -19.33 -19.13 19.16
C PRO A 183 -19.87 -18.33 17.98
N HIS A 184 -19.31 -18.56 16.78
CA HIS A 184 -19.85 -18.00 15.54
C HIS A 184 -20.23 -19.10 14.53
N PRO A 185 -21.40 -19.76 14.69
CA PRO A 185 -21.81 -20.89 13.85
C PRO A 185 -21.84 -20.61 12.35
N VAL A 186 -22.16 -19.37 11.96
CA VAL A 186 -22.16 -18.96 10.54
C VAL A 186 -20.74 -18.94 9.97
N LEU A 187 -19.76 -18.47 10.73
CA LEU A 187 -18.36 -18.48 10.31
C LEU A 187 -17.80 -19.90 10.27
N GLU A 188 -18.12 -20.74 11.26
CA GLU A 188 -17.74 -22.16 11.25
C GLU A 188 -18.30 -22.89 10.02
N TRP A 189 -19.59 -22.69 9.73
CA TRP A 189 -20.23 -23.29 8.55
C TRP A 189 -19.59 -22.79 7.24
N ALA A 190 -19.31 -21.49 7.14
CA ALA A 190 -18.66 -20.92 5.95
C ALA A 190 -17.23 -21.47 5.75
N LEU A 191 -16.45 -21.63 6.83
CA LEU A 191 -15.10 -22.20 6.76
C LEU A 191 -15.14 -23.69 6.39
N ASN A 192 -16.09 -24.47 6.93
CA ASN A 192 -16.30 -25.85 6.49
C ASN A 192 -16.61 -25.91 4.99
N TRP A 193 -17.52 -25.06 4.51
CA TRP A 193 -17.87 -25.03 3.09
C TRP A 193 -16.67 -24.67 2.20
N LEU A 194 -15.83 -23.72 2.63
CA LEU A 194 -14.61 -23.35 1.89
C LEU A 194 -13.60 -24.49 1.82
N GLU A 195 -13.44 -25.28 2.90
CA GLU A 195 -12.59 -26.47 2.91
C GLU A 195 -13.13 -27.53 1.93
N ASP A 196 -14.42 -27.85 2.04
CA ASP A 196 -15.08 -28.87 1.20
C ASP A 196 -15.13 -28.52 -0.29
N ASN A 197 -15.09 -27.22 -0.62
CA ASN A 197 -15.20 -26.70 -1.99
C ASN A 197 -13.91 -26.01 -2.45
N THR A 198 -12.76 -26.40 -1.88
CA THR A 198 -11.47 -25.82 -2.25
C THR A 198 -11.18 -26.06 -3.75
N PRO A 199 -10.84 -25.02 -4.52
CA PRO A 199 -10.42 -25.20 -5.91
C PRO A 199 -9.02 -25.81 -5.99
N GLU A 200 -8.70 -26.44 -7.12
CA GLU A 200 -7.35 -26.90 -7.42
C GLU A 200 -6.32 -25.77 -7.22
N PRO A 201 -5.18 -26.05 -6.53
CA PRO A 201 -4.18 -25.03 -6.26
C PRO A 201 -3.62 -24.38 -7.53
N GLY A 202 -3.74 -23.05 -7.61
CA GLY A 202 -3.05 -22.24 -8.61
C GLY A 202 -1.62 -21.86 -8.20
N PRO A 203 -0.84 -21.23 -9.08
CA PRO A 203 0.48 -20.72 -8.74
C PRO A 203 0.39 -19.64 -7.65
N ALA A 204 1.34 -19.66 -6.71
CA ALA A 204 1.48 -18.57 -5.74
C ALA A 204 1.93 -17.28 -6.45
N VAL A 205 1.22 -16.19 -6.18
CA VAL A 205 1.49 -14.86 -6.72
C VAL A 205 1.34 -13.83 -5.59
N LEU A 206 1.93 -12.64 -5.75
CA LEU A 206 1.70 -11.54 -4.84
C LEU A 206 0.23 -11.07 -4.94
N CYS A 207 -0.51 -11.15 -3.84
CA CYS A 207 -1.90 -10.71 -3.76
C CYS A 207 -2.01 -9.41 -2.94
N HIS A 208 -2.73 -8.41 -3.46
CA HIS A 208 -2.99 -7.16 -2.73
C HIS A 208 -3.81 -7.38 -1.44
N CYS A 209 -4.63 -8.43 -1.39
CA CYS A 209 -5.49 -8.84 -0.26
C CYS A 209 -6.62 -7.86 0.15
N ASP A 210 -6.59 -6.60 -0.30
CA ASP A 210 -7.67 -5.61 -0.09
C ASP A 210 -7.89 -4.74 -1.35
N PHE A 211 -7.94 -5.37 -2.53
CA PHE A 211 -8.12 -4.64 -3.80
C PHE A 211 -9.60 -4.33 -4.04
N ARG A 212 -10.03 -3.15 -3.56
CA ARG A 212 -11.43 -2.70 -3.61
C ARG A 212 -11.54 -1.19 -3.77
N THR A 213 -12.75 -0.71 -4.04
CA THR A 213 -13.06 0.72 -4.00
C THR A 213 -12.68 1.31 -2.63
N GLY A 214 -11.84 2.34 -2.66
CA GLY A 214 -11.20 2.92 -1.47
C GLY A 214 -9.69 2.69 -1.41
N ASN A 215 -9.17 1.68 -2.13
CA ASN A 215 -7.75 1.36 -2.21
C ASN A 215 -7.17 1.49 -3.63
N TYR A 216 -7.88 2.20 -4.50
CA TYR A 216 -7.37 2.69 -5.77
C TYR A 216 -7.79 4.15 -5.94
N MET A 217 -6.98 4.93 -6.66
CA MET A 217 -7.27 6.32 -6.99
C MET A 217 -7.74 6.43 -8.44
N MET A 218 -8.70 7.32 -8.70
CA MET A 218 -9.06 7.73 -10.06
C MET A 218 -8.89 9.23 -10.21
N ALA A 219 -8.12 9.63 -11.21
CA ALA A 219 -8.18 11.00 -11.73
C ALA A 219 -9.52 11.21 -12.45
N GLY A 220 -10.03 12.44 -12.40
CA GLY A 220 -11.28 12.84 -13.05
C GLY A 220 -11.20 12.84 -14.56
#